data_AF-A0A842L5U2-F1
#
_entry.id   AF-A0A842L5U2-F1
#
_cell.length_a   1.000
_cell.length_b   1.000
_cell.length_c   1.000
_cell.angle_alpha   90.00
_cell.angle_beta   90.00
_cell.angle_gamma   90.00
#
_symmetry.space_group_name_H-M   'P 1'
#
loop_
_entity.id
_entity.type
_entity.pdbx_description
1 polymer ?
#
loop_
_entity_poly.entity_id
_entity_poly.type
_entity_poly.pdbx_seq_one_letter_code
_entity_poly.pdbx_strand_id
1 'polypeptide(L)'
;MLTRLGEVKRATEKYAKELVDFRLLDADIYGHLRAILAAENVKVKAGEIKPIRIKRIRIPSNHIVYLCAYATHGLGHVIAAGEEVPLPISMERIADHATFAAALSGEIKKNDLLGVLILLPIELTH
;
A
#
# COMPACT_ATOMS: atom_id res chain seq x y z
N MET A 1 -10.50 8.57 -28.45
CA MET A 1 -10.13 8.76 -27.02
C MET A 1 -10.43 7.47 -26.29
N LEU A 2 -9.43 6.86 -25.61
CA LEU A 2 -9.70 5.75 -24.69
C LEU A 2 -10.30 6.34 -23.40
N THR A 3 -11.31 5.69 -22.83
CA THR A 3 -11.82 6.07 -21.51
C THR A 3 -10.84 5.60 -20.43
N ARG A 4 -10.87 6.23 -19.26
CA ARG A 4 -10.06 5.83 -18.08
C ARG A 4 -10.19 4.33 -17.76
N LEU A 5 -11.38 3.77 -17.94
CA LEU A 5 -11.65 2.33 -17.77
C LEU A 5 -10.95 1.47 -18.84
N GLY A 6 -10.87 1.95 -20.08
CA GLY A 6 -10.17 1.28 -21.17
C GLY A 6 -8.65 1.22 -20.97
N GLU A 7 -8.06 2.25 -20.36
CA GLU A 7 -6.63 2.28 -20.03
C GLU A 7 -6.28 1.28 -18.94
N VAL A 8 -7.11 1.20 -17.88
CA VAL A 8 -6.97 0.19 -16.82
C VAL A 8 -7.02 -1.21 -17.40
N LYS A 9 -8.03 -1.53 -18.21
CA LYS A 9 -8.21 -2.87 -18.78
C LYS A 9 -6.99 -3.30 -19.62
N ARG A 10 -6.47 -2.40 -20.48
CA ARG A 10 -5.30 -2.67 -21.31
C ARG A 10 -4.03 -2.90 -20.48
N ALA A 11 -3.80 -2.08 -19.45
CA ALA A 11 -2.63 -2.23 -18.59
C ALA A 11 -2.70 -3.55 -17.81
N THR A 12 -3.85 -3.86 -17.22
CA THR A 12 -4.06 -5.13 -16.50
C THR A 12 -3.84 -6.33 -17.43
N GLU A 13 -4.39 -6.32 -18.64
CA GLU A 13 -4.21 -7.41 -19.61
C GLU A 13 -2.74 -7.59 -20.02
N LYS A 14 -1.99 -6.49 -20.18
CA LYS A 14 -0.55 -6.52 -20.51
C LYS A 14 0.28 -7.15 -19.40
N TYR A 15 0.02 -6.80 -18.14
CA TYR A 15 0.84 -7.24 -17.01
C TYR A 15 0.32 -8.49 -16.28
N ALA A 16 -0.85 -9.02 -16.65
CA ALA A 16 -1.44 -10.20 -16.01
C ALA A 16 -0.89 -11.55 -16.53
N LYS A 17 -0.15 -11.56 -17.64
CA LYS A 17 0.21 -12.81 -18.36
C LYS A 17 1.71 -13.11 -18.39
N GLU A 18 2.56 -12.21 -17.91
CA GLU A 18 4.02 -12.35 -17.94
C GLU A 18 4.62 -12.02 -16.58
N LEU A 19 5.69 -12.73 -16.20
CA LEU A 19 6.53 -12.34 -15.06
C LEU A 19 7.29 -11.08 -15.47
N VAL A 20 7.25 -10.03 -14.65
CA VAL A 20 7.87 -8.74 -14.97
C VAL A 20 8.94 -8.45 -13.92
N ASP A 21 10.15 -8.18 -14.39
CA ASP A 21 11.25 -7.71 -13.55
C ASP A 21 11.22 -6.18 -13.44
N PHE A 22 11.82 -5.65 -12.36
CA PHE A 22 11.97 -4.22 -12.18
C PHE A 22 13.43 -3.86 -11.89
N ARG A 23 13.85 -2.71 -12.40
CA ARG A 23 15.10 -2.07 -11.98
C ARG A 23 14.77 -0.91 -11.05
N LEU A 24 15.52 -0.82 -9.96
CA LEU A 24 15.54 0.37 -9.13
C LEU A 24 16.30 1.46 -9.88
N LEU A 25 15.67 2.62 -10.05
CA LEU A 25 16.30 3.75 -10.72
C LEU A 25 17.37 4.34 -9.80
N ASP A 26 18.56 4.60 -10.36
CA ASP A 26 19.78 5.16 -9.73
C ASP A 26 20.59 4.23 -8.80
N ALA A 27 21.90 4.50 -8.70
CA ALA A 27 22.84 3.75 -7.85
C ALA A 27 22.76 4.13 -6.36
N ASP A 28 22.05 5.23 -6.04
CA ASP A 28 21.88 5.80 -4.69
C ASP A 28 20.38 5.76 -4.28
N ILE A 29 19.81 4.57 -4.18
CA ILE A 29 18.36 4.39 -3.98
C ILE A 29 17.92 4.94 -2.61
N TYR A 30 17.00 5.91 -2.62
CA TYR A 30 16.28 6.38 -1.44
C TYR A 30 14.84 5.86 -1.43
N GLY A 31 14.51 5.04 -0.45
CA GLY A 31 13.12 4.62 -0.19
C GLY A 31 12.35 5.72 0.53
N HIS A 32 11.20 6.10 -0.02
CA HIS A 32 10.32 7.08 0.62
C HIS A 32 9.47 6.41 1.70
N LEU A 33 9.81 6.63 2.98
CA LEU A 33 8.99 6.17 4.10
C LEU A 33 7.72 7.03 4.22
N ARG A 34 6.57 6.37 4.33
CA ARG A 34 5.27 7.00 4.60
C ARG A 34 4.64 6.31 5.79
N ALA A 35 4.35 7.08 6.83
CA ALA A 35 3.64 6.58 8.00
C ALA A 35 2.22 6.17 7.62
N ILE A 36 1.82 4.96 8.01
CA ILE A 36 0.45 4.48 7.90
C ILE A 36 -0.26 4.89 9.19
N LEU A 37 -1.01 5.99 9.15
CA LEU A 37 -1.67 6.55 10.33
C LEU A 37 -3.16 6.24 10.31
N ALA A 38 -3.72 5.74 11.41
CA ALA A 38 -5.16 5.51 11.53
C ALA A 38 -5.96 6.81 11.33
N ALA A 39 -7.01 6.77 10.50
CA ALA A 39 -7.93 7.89 10.31
C ALA A 39 -9.12 7.86 11.27
N GLU A 40 -9.27 6.80 12.06
CA GLU A 40 -10.40 6.53 12.93
C GLU A 40 -10.02 5.78 14.20
N ASN A 41 -10.91 5.79 15.19
CA ASN A 41 -10.82 4.88 16.33
C ASN A 41 -11.47 3.56 15.95
N VAL A 42 -10.78 2.44 16.18
CA VAL A 42 -11.31 1.10 15.88
C VAL A 42 -10.93 0.11 16.97
N LYS A 43 -11.91 -0.69 17.40
CA LYS A 43 -11.67 -1.83 18.28
C LYS A 43 -11.31 -3.04 17.45
N VAL A 44 -10.30 -3.78 17.90
CA VAL A 44 -9.85 -5.03 17.31
C VAL A 44 -9.85 -6.13 18.36
N LYS A 45 -10.12 -7.35 17.93
CA LYS A 45 -9.96 -8.56 18.75
C LYS A 45 -8.71 -9.33 18.32
N ALA A 46 -8.07 -10.02 19.26
CA ALA A 46 -6.99 -10.95 18.93
C ALA A 46 -7.44 -11.95 17.86
N GLY A 47 -6.63 -12.11 16.80
CA GLY A 47 -6.92 -12.96 15.64
C GLY A 47 -7.80 -12.29 14.57
N GLU A 48 -8.30 -11.07 14.78
CA GLU A 48 -9.09 -10.35 13.77
C GLU A 48 -8.19 -9.79 12.67
N ILE A 49 -8.60 -9.99 11.41
CA ILE A 49 -8.02 -9.34 10.24
C ILE A 49 -9.11 -8.45 9.65
N LYS A 50 -8.86 -7.14 9.57
CA LYS A 50 -9.84 -6.19 9.04
C LYS A 50 -9.22 -5.00 8.33
N PRO A 51 -9.93 -4.37 7.39
CA PRO A 51 -9.54 -3.07 6.86
C PRO A 51 -9.76 -1.98 7.92
N ILE A 52 -8.80 -1.06 8.02
CA ILE A 52 -8.84 0.15 8.84
C ILE A 52 -8.65 1.35 7.90
N ARG A 53 -9.45 2.41 8.04
CA ARG A 53 -9.20 3.65 7.30
C ARG A 53 -7.92 4.31 7.79
N ILE A 54 -7.10 4.75 6.84
CA ILE A 54 -5.85 5.44 7.11
C ILE A 54 -5.86 6.84 6.53
N LYS A 55 -4.96 7.70 7.00
CA LYS A 55 -4.70 8.97 6.31
C LYS A 55 -4.16 8.65 4.93
N ARG A 56 -4.68 9.34 3.92
CA ARG A 56 -4.34 9.10 2.51
C ARG A 56 -2.83 9.21 2.27
N ILE A 57 -2.26 8.19 1.65
CA ILE A 57 -0.89 8.19 1.15
C ILE A 57 -0.96 8.24 -0.38
N ARG A 58 -0.41 9.30 -0.98
CA ARG A 58 -0.26 9.39 -2.44
C ARG A 58 0.92 8.51 -2.88
N ILE A 59 0.67 7.64 -3.85
CA ILE A 59 1.66 6.77 -4.47
C ILE A 59 1.81 7.23 -5.92
N PRO A 60 2.94 7.83 -6.32
CA PRO A 60 3.15 8.25 -7.70
C PRO A 60 3.14 7.05 -8.66
N SER A 61 2.93 7.33 -9.95
CA SER A 61 3.09 6.31 -10.99
C SER A 61 4.51 5.72 -10.97
N ASN A 62 4.65 4.49 -11.44
CA ASN A 62 5.91 3.74 -11.53
C ASN A 62 6.63 3.60 -10.18
N HIS A 63 5.86 3.39 -9.11
CA HIS A 63 6.41 3.08 -7.79
C HIS A 63 5.93 1.71 -7.31
N ILE A 64 6.83 0.90 -6.76
CA ILE A 64 6.45 -0.27 -5.96
C ILE A 64 6.20 0.19 -4.52
N VAL A 65 5.25 -0.46 -3.86
CA VAL A 65 5.00 -0.29 -2.43
C VAL A 65 5.48 -1.52 -1.68
N TYR A 66 6.23 -1.29 -0.60
CA TYR A 66 6.75 -2.34 0.27
C TYR A 66 6.39 -2.01 1.72
N LEU A 67 5.81 -2.98 2.44
CA LEU A 67 5.51 -2.80 3.87
C LEU A 67 6.79 -3.01 4.67
N CYS A 68 7.14 -2.04 5.52
CA CYS A 68 8.19 -2.24 6.50
C CYS A 68 7.70 -3.27 7.53
N ALA A 69 8.35 -4.44 7.57
CA ALA A 69 7.98 -5.55 8.46
C ALA A 69 8.37 -5.34 9.93
N TYR A 70 8.82 -4.13 10.31
CA TYR A 70 9.15 -3.83 11.70
C TYR A 70 7.88 -3.65 12.54
N ALA A 71 7.78 -4.42 13.63
CA ALA A 71 6.60 -4.51 14.50
C ALA A 71 6.29 -3.23 15.28
N THR A 72 5.76 -2.24 14.57
CA THR A 72 5.67 -0.87 15.06
C THR A 72 4.47 -0.64 15.96
N HIS A 73 3.36 -1.37 15.76
CA HIS A 73 2.14 -1.21 16.54
C HIS A 73 1.95 -2.36 17.54
N GLY A 74 1.75 -2.04 18.82
CA GLY A 74 1.70 -3.04 19.90
C GLY A 74 0.54 -4.04 19.81
N LEU A 75 -0.51 -3.74 19.05
CA LEU A 75 -1.67 -4.63 18.88
C LEU A 75 -1.57 -5.56 17.66
N GLY A 76 -0.60 -5.39 16.75
CA GLY A 76 -0.53 -6.17 15.51
C GLY A 76 0.15 -5.44 14.35
N HIS A 77 -0.10 -5.90 13.12
CA HIS A 77 0.61 -5.44 11.93
C HIS A 77 -0.29 -5.13 10.76
N VAL A 78 0.11 -4.14 9.95
CA VAL A 78 -0.42 -3.95 8.61
C VAL A 78 0.16 -5.02 7.68
N ILE A 79 -0.71 -5.72 6.96
CA ILE A 79 -0.34 -6.78 6.00
C ILE A 79 -0.67 -6.42 4.54
N ALA A 80 -1.45 -5.36 4.33
CA ALA A 80 -1.69 -4.75 3.01
C ALA A 80 -2.10 -3.29 3.18
N ALA A 81 -1.79 -2.43 2.21
CA ALA A 81 -2.29 -1.06 2.14
C ALA A 81 -2.63 -0.72 0.69
N GLY A 82 -3.76 -0.04 0.48
CA GLY A 82 -4.25 0.28 -0.85
C GLY A 82 -5.53 1.09 -0.82
N GLU A 83 -6.15 1.18 -1.99
CA GLU A 83 -7.47 1.79 -2.22
C GLU A 83 -8.48 0.71 -2.61
N GLU A 84 -9.76 1.06 -2.60
CA GLU A 84 -10.88 0.16 -2.94
C GLU A 84 -10.75 -0.44 -4.36
N VAL A 85 -10.26 0.36 -5.32
CA VAL A 85 -10.12 -0.07 -6.72
C VAL A 85 -8.63 -0.18 -7.07
N PRO A 86 -8.09 -1.38 -7.31
CA PRO A 86 -6.69 -1.52 -7.69
C PRO A 86 -6.45 -0.87 -9.05
N LEU A 87 -5.52 0.09 -9.05
CA LEU A 87 -5.07 0.77 -10.25
C LEU A 87 -3.71 0.22 -10.70
N PRO A 88 -3.42 0.24 -12.03
CA PRO A 88 -2.14 -0.22 -12.55
C PRO A 88 -1.00 0.67 -12.05
N ILE A 89 0.20 0.09 -11.96
CA ILE A 89 1.40 0.79 -11.47
C ILE A 89 1.78 2.02 -12.32
N SER A 90 1.39 2.06 -13.59
CA SER A 90 1.60 3.20 -14.48
C SER A 90 0.75 4.44 -14.16
N MET A 91 -0.23 4.31 -13.27
CA MET A 91 -1.10 5.41 -12.83
C MET A 91 -0.73 5.87 -11.41
N GLU A 92 -1.09 7.10 -11.07
CA GLU A 92 -1.10 7.54 -9.68
C GLU A 92 -2.14 6.76 -8.89
N ARG A 93 -1.78 6.38 -7.66
CA ARG A 93 -2.59 5.58 -6.76
C ARG A 93 -2.70 6.25 -5.40
N ILE A 94 -3.69 5.86 -4.64
CA ILE A 94 -3.90 6.31 -3.27
C ILE A 94 -3.99 5.07 -2.37
N ALA A 95 -3.38 5.12 -1.19
CA ALA A 95 -3.73 4.20 -0.12
C ALA A 95 -4.59 4.93 0.92
N ASP A 96 -5.83 4.50 1.11
CA ASP A 96 -6.76 5.03 2.11
C ASP A 96 -7.31 3.96 3.06
N HIS A 97 -6.97 2.69 2.81
CA HIS A 97 -7.21 1.57 3.70
C HIS A 97 -5.93 0.76 3.95
N ALA A 98 -5.82 0.23 5.16
CA ALA A 98 -4.82 -0.77 5.52
C ALA A 98 -5.50 -2.01 6.11
N THR A 99 -5.16 -3.19 5.63
CA THR A 99 -5.56 -4.46 6.24
C THR A 99 -4.65 -4.71 7.43
N PHE A 100 -5.23 -4.74 8.63
CA PHE A 100 -4.53 -4.93 9.88
C PHE A 100 -4.84 -6.30 10.47
N ALA A 101 -3.80 -7.05 10.81
CA ALA A 101 -3.89 -8.31 11.52
C ALA A 101 -3.59 -8.08 13.00
N ALA A 102 -4.61 -8.22 13.84
CA ALA A 102 -4.51 -7.98 15.28
C ALA A 102 -3.99 -9.22 16.02
N ALA A 103 -2.85 -9.08 16.68
CA ALA A 103 -2.31 -10.09 17.58
C ALA A 103 -2.96 -10.02 18.97
N LEU A 104 -3.34 -8.82 19.42
CA LEU A 104 -3.96 -8.58 20.72
C LEU A 104 -5.27 -7.81 20.57
N SER A 105 -6.19 -8.03 21.51
CA SER A 105 -7.41 -7.24 21.62
C SER A 105 -7.09 -5.85 22.17
N GLY A 106 -7.73 -4.82 21.62
CA GLY A 106 -7.53 -3.45 22.08
C GLY A 106 -8.26 -2.43 21.24
N GLU A 107 -7.88 -1.16 21.41
CA GLU A 107 -8.41 -0.05 20.63
C GLU A 107 -7.25 0.70 19.96
N ILE A 108 -7.31 0.78 18.64
CA ILE A 108 -6.47 1.64 17.82
C ILE A 108 -7.14 3.01 17.82
N LYS A 109 -6.39 4.06 18.14
CA LYS A 109 -6.87 5.44 18.14
C LYS A 109 -6.54 6.12 16.83
N LYS A 110 -7.34 7.13 16.48
CA LYS A 110 -7.06 8.03 15.37
C LYS A 110 -5.69 8.67 15.57
N ASN A 111 -4.89 8.66 14.50
CA ASN A 111 -3.48 9.07 14.44
C ASN A 111 -2.45 8.07 14.99
N ASP A 112 -2.86 6.90 15.48
CA ASP A 112 -1.90 5.85 15.83
C ASP A 112 -1.11 5.39 14.60
N LEU A 113 0.18 5.12 14.82
CA LEU A 113 1.08 4.60 13.81
C LEU A 113 0.89 3.10 13.65
N LEU A 114 0.25 2.68 12.55
CA LEU A 114 -0.03 1.28 12.27
C LEU A 114 1.14 0.54 11.62
N GLY A 115 2.00 1.28 10.92
CA GLY A 115 3.15 0.74 10.21
C GLY A 115 3.77 1.78 9.27
N VAL A 116 4.67 1.33 8.40
CA VAL A 116 5.36 2.19 7.44
C VAL A 116 5.26 1.57 6.04
N LEU A 117 4.82 2.36 5.07
CA LEU A 117 4.83 2.03 3.66
C LEU A 117 6.06 2.66 3.02
N ILE A 118 6.88 1.85 2.37
CA ILE A 118 8.07 2.27 1.63
C ILE A 118 7.69 2.36 0.16
N LEU A 119 7.92 3.52 -0.47
CA LEU A 119 7.69 3.72 -1.88
C LEU A 119 9.04 3.72 -2.59
N LEU A 120 9.18 2.85 -3.59
CA LEU A 120 10.40 2.69 -4.38
C LEU A 120 10.11 3.06 -5.84
N PRO A 121 10.76 4.08 -6.42
CA PRO A 121 10.64 4.37 -7.84
C PRO A 121 11.26 3.23 -8.65
N ILE A 122 10.61 2.84 -9.72
CA ILE A 122 11.06 1.75 -10.58
C ILE A 122 10.93 2.09 -12.06
N GLU A 123 11.68 1.35 -12.86
CA GLU A 123 11.42 1.17 -14.28
C GLU A 123 11.06 -0.30 -14.51
N LEU A 124 9.93 -0.54 -15.19
CA LEU A 124 9.51 -1.88 -15.59
C LEU A 124 10.35 -2.33 -16.78
N THR A 125 11.00 -3.49 -16.67
CA THR A 125 11.81 -4.09 -17.74
C THR A 125 11.09 -5.31 -18.33
N HIS A 126 11.40 -5.66 -19.58
CA HIS A 126 10.88 -6.85 -20.27
C HIS A 126 11.94 -7.95 -20.26
#